data_AF-A0A2G9TA95-F1
#
_entry.id   AF-A0A2G9TA95-F1
#
_cell.length_a   1.000
_cell.length_b   1.000
_cell.length_c   1.000
_cell.angle_alpha   90.00
_cell.angle_beta   90.00
_cell.angle_gamma   90.00
#
_symmetry.space_group_name_H-M   'P 1'
#
loop_
_entity.id
_entity.type
_entity.pdbx_description
1 polymer ?
#
loop_
_entity_poly.entity_id
_entity_poly.type
_entity_poly.pdbx_seq_one_letter_code
_entity_poly.pdbx_strand_id
1 'polypeptide(L)'
;TSTITYFVIDCRSNEAYNSGHIYGSFNLDCKLLVDAPSQFEMALSCLESYKHEQKFDEHICFFGYGDEDQKLVGKMKEVVISKSAAVKDK
;
A
#
# COMPACT_ATOMS: atom_id res chain seq x y z
N THR A 1 20.87 19.35 -0.83
CA THR A 1 19.54 19.23 -0.20
C THR A 1 19.06 17.82 -0.39
N SER A 2 18.84 17.06 0.67
CA SER A 2 18.30 15.69 0.53
C SER A 2 16.86 15.78 0.00
N THR A 3 16.59 15.16 -1.14
CA THR A 3 15.24 15.11 -1.73
C THR A 3 14.44 14.01 -1.06
N ILE A 4 13.34 14.36 -0.40
CA ILE A 4 12.41 13.39 0.17
C ILE A 4 11.60 12.76 -0.99
N THR A 5 11.59 11.44 -1.07
CA THR A 5 10.79 10.68 -2.04
C THR A 5 9.75 9.85 -1.31
N TYR A 6 8.53 9.80 -1.83
CA TYR A 6 7.44 8.98 -1.28
C TYR A 6 7.12 7.84 -2.22
N PHE A 7 6.96 6.64 -1.67
CA PHE A 7 6.30 5.55 -2.35
C PHE A 7 4.81 5.59 -2.04
N VAL A 8 4.01 5.82 -3.08
CA VAL A 8 2.56 6.01 -2.94
C VAL A 8 1.85 4.68 -3.10
N ILE A 9 1.02 4.33 -2.12
CA ILE A 9 0.10 3.19 -2.17
C ILE A 9 -1.31 3.76 -2.34
N ASP A 10 -1.90 3.59 -3.52
CA ASP A 10 -3.28 3.95 -3.81
C ASP A 10 -4.20 2.84 -3.32
N CYS A 11 -4.96 3.18 -2.27
CA CYS A 11 -5.81 2.30 -1.50
C CYS A 11 -7.25 2.24 -2.02
N ARG A 12 -7.57 3.03 -3.06
CA ARG A 12 -8.89 3.04 -3.68
C ARG A 12 -9.20 1.71 -4.37
N SER A 13 -10.44 1.56 -4.81
CA SER A 13 -10.85 0.36 -5.54
C SER A 13 -10.01 0.16 -6.81
N ASN A 14 -9.83 -1.10 -7.22
CA ASN A 14 -9.15 -1.43 -8.48
C ASN A 14 -9.75 -0.66 -9.69
N GLU A 15 -11.08 -0.50 -9.70
CA GLU A 15 -11.78 0.27 -10.75
C GLU A 15 -11.34 1.74 -10.77
N ALA A 16 -11.28 2.39 -9.61
CA ALA A 16 -10.88 3.79 -9.51
C ALA A 16 -9.39 4.02 -9.75
N TYR A 17 -8.56 3.02 -9.46
CA TYR A 17 -7.15 3.03 -9.85
C TYR A 17 -6.98 2.97 -11.37
N ASN A 18 -7.73 2.07 -12.01
CA ASN A 18 -7.67 1.86 -13.46
C ASN A 18 -8.29 3.01 -14.26
N SER A 19 -9.23 3.76 -13.68
CA SER A 19 -9.78 4.98 -14.31
C SER A 19 -8.85 6.19 -14.24
N GLY A 20 -7.78 6.10 -13.44
CA GLY A 20 -6.74 7.11 -13.33
C GLY A 20 -6.07 7.08 -11.96
N HIS A 21 -4.74 7.07 -11.94
CA HIS A 21 -3.94 7.00 -10.73
C HIS A 21 -2.69 7.88 -10.82
N ILE A 22 -2.03 8.07 -9.68
CA ILE A 22 -0.76 8.80 -9.60
C ILE A 22 0.32 7.92 -10.25
N TYR A 23 1.00 8.44 -11.28
CA TYR A 23 2.05 7.70 -11.96
C TYR A 23 3.11 7.18 -10.97
N GLY A 24 3.40 5.87 -11.04
CA GLY A 24 4.35 5.21 -10.15
C GLY A 24 3.81 4.78 -8.79
N SER A 25 2.51 5.00 -8.49
CA SER A 25 1.89 4.41 -7.30
C SER A 25 1.70 2.90 -7.42
N PHE A 26 1.56 2.23 -6.29
CA PHE A 26 1.14 0.83 -6.22
C PHE A 26 -0.33 0.74 -5.80
N ASN A 27 -1.12 -0.08 -6.47
CA ASN A 27 -2.53 -0.28 -6.10
C ASN A 27 -2.68 -1.37 -5.04
N LEU A 28 -3.29 -1.04 -3.92
CA LEU A 28 -3.65 -1.98 -2.87
C LEU A 28 -5.07 -1.68 -2.38
N ASP A 29 -6.07 -2.25 -3.04
CA ASP A 29 -7.48 -2.01 -2.71
C ASP A 29 -7.80 -2.39 -1.25
N CYS A 30 -8.19 -1.38 -0.45
CA CYS A 30 -8.42 -1.57 0.98
C CYS A 30 -9.65 -2.42 1.30
N LYS A 31 -10.58 -2.61 0.35
CA LYS A 31 -11.76 -3.46 0.55
C LYS A 31 -11.39 -4.95 0.54
N LEU A 32 -10.28 -5.32 -0.12
CA LEU A 32 -9.80 -6.71 -0.12
C LEU A 32 -9.51 -7.24 1.29
N LEU A 33 -9.18 -6.35 2.23
CA LEU A 33 -8.93 -6.70 3.63
C LEU A 33 -10.15 -7.37 4.30
N VAL A 34 -11.36 -7.06 3.83
CA VAL A 34 -12.62 -7.65 4.32
C VAL A 34 -13.20 -8.62 3.30
N ASP A 35 -13.25 -8.21 2.03
CA ASP A 35 -14.03 -8.90 1.00
C ASP A 35 -13.29 -10.10 0.41
N ALA A 36 -11.96 -10.05 0.34
CA ALA A 36 -11.13 -11.12 -0.24
C ALA A 36 -9.73 -11.21 0.40
N PRO A 37 -9.62 -11.67 1.67
CA PRO A 37 -8.36 -11.64 2.41
C PRO A 37 -7.19 -12.39 1.75
N SER A 38 -7.47 -13.48 1.01
CA SER A 38 -6.43 -14.21 0.27
C SER A 38 -5.84 -13.38 -0.88
N GLN A 39 -6.67 -12.61 -1.59
CA GLN A 39 -6.20 -11.70 -2.63
C GLN A 39 -5.42 -10.53 -2.04
N PHE A 40 -5.86 -10.03 -0.88
CA PHE A 40 -5.11 -9.02 -0.13
C PHE A 40 -3.70 -9.52 0.24
N GLU A 41 -3.57 -10.74 0.77
CA GLU A 41 -2.27 -11.33 1.11
C GLU A 41 -1.34 -11.48 -0.10
N MET A 42 -1.89 -11.86 -1.26
CA MET A 42 -1.13 -11.92 -2.51
C MET A 42 -0.64 -10.54 -2.94
N ALA A 43 -1.54 -9.54 -2.96
CA ALA A 43 -1.19 -8.16 -3.32
C ALA A 43 -0.14 -7.57 -2.37
N LEU A 44 -0.25 -7.90 -1.08
CA LEU A 44 0.72 -7.49 -0.06
C LEU A 44 2.09 -8.14 -0.26
N SER A 45 2.15 -9.40 -0.69
CA SER A 45 3.42 -10.04 -1.07
C SER A 45 4.05 -9.34 -2.27
N CYS A 46 3.26 -8.98 -3.29
CA CYS A 46 3.74 -8.23 -4.45
C CYS A 46 4.25 -6.84 -4.07
N LEU A 47 3.55 -6.15 -3.16
CA LEU A 47 3.95 -4.85 -2.62
C LEU A 47 5.34 -4.92 -1.97
N GLU A 48 5.58 -5.92 -1.13
CA GLU A 48 6.87 -6.08 -0.44
C GLU A 48 8.00 -6.37 -1.43
N SER A 49 7.78 -7.26 -2.41
CA SER A 49 8.77 -7.51 -3.47
C SER A 49 9.07 -6.24 -4.27
N TYR A 50 8.04 -5.51 -4.69
CA TYR A 50 8.20 -4.28 -5.46
C TYR A 50 8.94 -3.19 -4.68
N LYS A 51 8.56 -2.97 -3.42
CA LYS A 51 9.21 -1.99 -2.53
C LYS A 51 10.69 -2.30 -2.34
N HIS A 52 11.03 -3.59 -2.14
CA HIS A 52 12.40 -4.04 -1.97
C HIS A 52 13.24 -3.80 -3.22
N GLU A 53 12.73 -4.16 -4.41
CA GLU A 53 13.43 -3.96 -5.68
C GLU A 53 13.70 -2.47 -5.97
N GLN A 54 12.75 -1.60 -5.62
CA GLN A 54 12.85 -0.17 -5.85
C GLN A 54 13.54 0.61 -4.71
N LYS A 55 13.90 -0.07 -3.60
CA LYS A 55 14.53 0.52 -2.41
C LYS A 55 13.70 1.66 -1.79
N PHE A 56 12.38 1.53 -1.80
CA PHE A 56 11.44 2.52 -1.26
C PHE A 56 11.25 2.38 0.25
N ASP A 57 12.35 2.44 1.00
CA ASP A 57 12.37 1.98 2.39
C ASP A 57 12.08 3.08 3.43
N GLU A 58 12.09 4.34 3.02
CA GLU A 58 12.06 5.48 3.96
C GLU A 58 10.68 6.09 4.17
N HIS A 59 9.92 6.38 3.10
CA HIS A 59 8.64 7.09 3.22
C HIS A 59 7.54 6.45 2.37
N ILE A 60 6.48 5.99 3.04
CA ILE A 60 5.29 5.43 2.41
C ILE A 60 4.13 6.41 2.59
N CYS A 61 3.42 6.72 1.51
CA CYS A 61 2.23 7.54 1.50
C CYS A 61 1.01 6.68 1.12
N PHE A 62 0.02 6.60 2.00
CA PHE A 62 -1.25 5.94 1.71
C PHE A 62 -2.24 6.96 1.16
N PHE A 63 -2.79 6.70 -0.01
CA PHE A 63 -3.76 7.54 -0.69
C PHE A 63 -5.11 6.83 -0.78
N GLY A 64 -6.22 7.50 -0.48
CA GLY A 64 -7.56 6.91 -0.49
C GLY A 64 -8.64 7.97 -0.64
N TYR A 65 -9.91 7.60 -0.47
CA TYR A 65 -11.05 8.51 -0.61
C TYR A 65 -11.25 9.49 0.56
N GLY A 66 -10.38 9.47 1.56
CA GLY A 66 -10.54 10.26 2.78
C GLY A 66 -11.39 9.53 3.82
N ASP A 67 -12.43 10.19 4.33
CA ASP A 67 -13.20 9.74 5.51
C ASP A 67 -13.94 8.41 5.28
N GLU A 68 -14.39 8.11 4.06
CA GLU A 68 -15.18 6.91 3.75
C GLU A 68 -14.41 5.61 4.04
N ASP A 69 -13.09 5.59 3.78
CA ASP A 69 -12.25 4.40 3.92
C ASP A 69 -11.16 4.56 4.97
N GLN A 70 -11.17 5.65 5.75
CA GLN A 70 -10.11 5.98 6.70
C GLN A 70 -9.82 4.83 7.69
N LYS A 71 -10.85 4.10 8.11
CA LYS A 71 -10.72 2.94 9.01
C LYS A 71 -10.02 1.75 8.32
N LEU A 72 -10.35 1.46 7.06
CA LEU A 72 -9.74 0.36 6.31
C LEU A 72 -8.31 0.70 5.93
N VAL A 73 -8.07 1.92 5.44
CA VAL A 73 -6.73 2.43 5.15
C VAL A 73 -5.86 2.45 6.41
N GLY A 74 -6.42 2.84 7.56
CA GLY A 74 -5.74 2.78 8.86
C GLY A 74 -5.28 1.36 9.23
N LYS A 75 -6.17 0.36 9.11
CA LYS A 75 -5.82 -1.05 9.32
C LYS A 75 -4.77 -1.54 8.33
N MET A 76 -4.89 -1.13 7.08
CA MET A 76 -3.94 -1.51 6.04
C MET A 76 -2.54 -0.96 6.32
N LYS A 77 -2.46 0.28 6.80
CA LYS A 77 -1.20 0.88 7.28
C LYS A 77 -0.58 0.04 8.38
N GLU A 78 -1.35 -0.39 9.39
CA GLU A 78 -0.85 -1.25 10.47
C GLU A 78 -0.29 -2.57 9.94
N VAL A 79 -1.00 -3.22 9.01
CA VAL A 79 -0.56 -4.49 8.42
C VAL A 79 0.73 -4.33 7.60
N VAL A 80 0.80 -3.32 6.73
CA VAL A 80 1.98 -3.06 5.89
C VAL A 80 3.20 -2.74 6.76
N ILE A 81 3.04 -1.90 7.79
CA ILE A 81 4.13 -1.57 8.72
C ILE A 81 4.58 -2.81 9.50
N SER A 82 3.63 -3.62 10.01
CA SER A 82 3.95 -4.81 10.81
C SER A 82 4.70 -5.86 10.00
N LYS A 83 4.34 -6.06 8.73
CA LYS A 83 5.07 -6.98 7.83
C LYS A 83 6.46 -6.47 7.49
N SER A 84 6.60 -5.19 7.16
CA SER A 84 7.90 -4.58 6.90
C SER A 84 8.85 -4.68 8.12
N ALA A 85 8.33 -4.67 9.35
CA ALA A 85 9.13 -4.92 10.56
C ALA A 85 9.56 -6.40 10.68
N ALA A 86 8.64 -7.34 10.46
CA ALA A 86 8.93 -8.77 10.54
C ALA A 86 9.95 -9.26 9.48
N VAL A 87 10.07 -8.56 8.35
CA VAL A 87 11.09 -8.86 7.32
C VAL A 87 12.49 -8.39 7.74
N LYS A 88 12.61 -7.33 8.56
CA LYS A 88 13.92 -6.81 9.01
C LYS A 88 14.57 -7.66 10.11
N ASP A 89 13.79 -8.47 10.83
CA ASP A 89 14.27 -9.35 11.91
C ASP A 89 14.72 -10.74 11.41
N LYS A 90 14.79 -10.96 10.09
CA LYS A 90 15.30 -12.17 9.44
C LYS A 90 16.55 -11.88 8.62
#